data_AF-A0ABD5MXC0-F1
#
_entry.id   AF-A0ABD5MXC0-F1
#
_cell.length_a   1.000
_cell.length_b   1.000
_cell.length_c   1.000
_cell.angle_alpha   90.00
_cell.angle_beta   90.00
_cell.angle_gamma   90.00
#
_symmetry.space_group_name_H-M   'P 1'
#
loop_
_entity.id
_entity.type
_entity.pdbx_description
1 polymer ?
#
loop_
_entity_poly.entity_id
_entity_poly.type
_entity_poly.pdbx_seq_one_letter_code
_entity_poly.pdbx_strand_id
1 'polypeptide(L)' 'MVKIKVIAKWVENVCSVAENSRCNKVVMDLGTASGGDNKGPSALEVAIYVFN' A
#
# COMPACT_ATOMS: atom_id res chain seq x y z
N MET A 1 -23.74 -9.75 -5.73
CA MET A 1 -22.37 -9.98 -5.22
C MET A 1 -21.68 -8.64 -5.12
N VAL A 2 -21.37 -8.15 -3.90
CA VAL A 2 -20.70 -6.86 -3.73
C VAL A 2 -19.26 -7.02 -4.21
N LYS A 3 -18.87 -6.35 -5.30
CA LYS A 3 -17.49 -6.31 -5.76
C LYS A 3 -16.76 -5.22 -5.00
N ILE A 4 -15.84 -5.59 -4.11
CA ILE A 4 -14.93 -4.62 -3.51
C ILE A 4 -13.89 -4.26 -4.57
N LYS A 5 -13.86 -2.99 -4.99
CA LYS A 5 -12.84 -2.46 -5.90
C LYS A 5 -11.79 -1.71 -5.09
N VAL A 6 -10.53 -2.06 -5.29
CA VAL A 6 -9.37 -1.37 -4.76
C VAL A 6 -8.57 -0.81 -5.93
N ILE A 7 -8.10 0.42 -5.81
CA ILE A 7 -7.22 1.06 -6.79
C ILE A 7 -5.89 1.32 -6.10
N ALA A 8 -4.83 0.70 -6.59
CA ALA A 8 -3.46 1.00 -6.19
C ALA A 8 -2.85 1.98 -7.19
N LYS A 9 -2.24 3.05 -6.69
CA LYS A 9 -1.54 4.06 -7.48
C LYS A 9 -0.14 4.25 -6.94
N TRP A 10 0.83 4.31 -7.84
CA TRP A 10 2.15 4.84 -7.49
C TRP A 10 2.04 6.36 -7.32
N VAL A 11 2.53 6.90 -6.22
CA VAL A 11 2.41 8.33 -5.91
C VAL A 11 3.76 9.03 -6.10
N GLU A 12 4.81 8.51 -5.47
CA GLU A 12 6.16 9.08 -5.51
C GLU A 12 7.17 8.01 -5.13
N ASN A 13 8.46 8.30 -5.28
CA ASN A 13 9.61 7.54 -4.77
C ASN A 13 9.34 6.20 -4.03
N VAL A 14 9.06 5.13 -4.78
CA VAL A 14 8.74 3.76 -4.29
C VAL A 14 7.59 3.67 -3.27
N CYS A 15 6.74 4.69 -3.24
CA CYS A 15 5.53 4.84 -2.44
C CYS A 15 4.27 4.64 -3.31
N SER A 16 3.42 3.72 -2.86
CA SER A 16 2.13 3.40 -3.47
C SER A 16 1.00 3.58 -2.48
N VAL A 17 -0.15 4.00 -2.97
CA VAL A 17 -1.37 4.16 -2.17
C VAL A 17 -2.45 3.24 -2.73
N ALA A 18 -2.97 2.36 -1.88
CA ALA A 18 -4.14 1.55 -2.18
C ALA A 18 -5.37 2.12 -1.47
N GLU A 19 -6.43 2.39 -2.23
CA GLU A 19 -7.69 2.93 -1.72
C GLU A 19 -8.88 2.10 -2.21
N ASN A 20 -9.85 1.85 -1.32
CA ASN A 20 -11.09 1.16 -1.66
C ASN A 20 -12.31 2.10 -1.72
N SER A 21 -13.41 1.62 -2.28
CA SER A 21 -14.68 2.37 -2.38
C SER A 21 -15.37 2.67 -1.04
N ARG A 22 -14.77 2.28 0.09
CA ARG A 22 -15.25 2.55 1.45
C ARG A 22 -14.34 3.57 2.17
N CYS A 23 -13.53 4.31 1.43
CA CYS A 23 -12.56 5.30 1.94
C CYS A 23 -11.48 4.72 2.88
N ASN A 24 -11.18 3.42 2.80
CA ASN A 24 -10.02 2.87 3.50
C ASN A 24 -8.79 3.05 2.60
N LYS A 25 -7.70 3.51 3.20
CA LYS A 25 -6.45 3.80 2.51
C LYS A 25 -5.29 3.13 3.22
N VAL A 26 -4.43 2.47 2.45
CA VAL A 26 -3.16 1.92 2.90
C VAL A 26 -2.06 2.59 2.08
N VAL A 27 -1.10 3.21 2.79
CA VAL A 27 0.14 3.72 2.19
C VAL A 27 1.17 2.61 2.32
N MET A 28 1.77 2.26 1.20
CA MET A 28 2.85 1.28 1.13
C MET A 28 4.10 2.00 0.64
N ASP A 29 5.19 1.88 1.38
CA ASP A 29 6.44 2.54 1.03
C ASP A 29 7.62 1.64 1.40
N LEU A 30 8.75 1.83 0.71
CA LEU A 30 9.99 1.20 1.13
C LEU A 30 10.68 2.01 2.22
N GLY A 31 11.51 1.33 3.00
CA GLY A 31 12.41 2.00 3.92
C GLY A 31 13.45 2.87 3.19
N THR A 32 14.02 3.83 3.92
CA THR A 32 15.05 4.75 3.41
C THR A 32 16.27 4.04 2.83
N ALA A 33 16.66 2.89 3.42
CA ALA A 33 17.76 2.07 2.93
C ALA A 33 17.52 1.48 1.52
N SER A 34 16.26 1.40 1.08
CA SER A 34 15.87 0.89 -0.24
C SER A 34 15.32 1.98 -1.15
N GLY A 35 15.59 3.25 -0.81
CA GLY A 35 15.24 4.40 -1.62
C GLY A 35 13.82 4.92 -1.45
N GLY A 36 13.05 4.43 -0.48
CA GLY A 36 11.75 5.02 -0.12
C GLY A 36 11.84 6.06 0.99
N ASP A 37 10.70 6.59 1.42
CA ASP A 37 10.64 7.60 2.48
C ASP A 37 10.19 7.03 3.83
N ASN A 38 10.03 5.70 3.92
CA ASN A 38 9.55 4.97 5.10
C ASN A 38 8.21 5.51 5.64
N LYS A 39 7.29 5.93 4.75
CA LYS A 39 5.97 6.50 5.09
C LYS A 39 4.91 5.45 5.43
N GLY A 40 5.24 4.16 5.35
CA GLY A 40 4.35 3.05 5.61
C GLY A 40 5.08 1.70 5.52
N PRO A 41 4.36 0.59 5.74
CA PRO A 41 4.90 -0.74 5.51
C PRO A 41 5.21 -0.96 4.04
N SER A 42 6.15 -1.85 3.74
CA SER A 42 6.37 -2.32 2.38
C SER A 42 5.17 -3.12 1.87
N ALA A 43 5.02 -3.18 0.55
CA ALA A 43 3.97 -3.99 -0.07
C ALA A 43 4.06 -5.47 0.34
N LEU A 44 5.29 -5.97 0.60
CA LEU A 44 5.52 -7.34 1.06
C LEU A 44 5.00 -7.56 2.50
N GLU A 45 5.27 -6.63 3.41
CA GLU A 45 4.80 -6.71 4.79
C GLU A 45 3.26 -6.65 4.86
N VAL A 46 2.63 -5.82 4.01
CA VAL A 46 1.17 -5.78 3.89
C VAL A 46 0.61 -7.11 3.39
N ALA A 47 1.25 -7.73 2.38
CA ALA A 47 0.82 -9.03 1.88
C ALA A 47 0.91 -10.10 2.99
N ILE A 48 2.02 -10.14 3.74
CA ILE A 48 2.19 -11.09 4.85
C ILE A 48 1.15 -10.87 5.94
N TYR A 49 0.81 -9.61 6.27
CA TYR A 49 -0.20 -9.31 7.29
C TYR A 49 -1.61 -9.76 6.89
N VAL A 50 -1.96 -9.69 5.60
CA VAL A 50 -3.31 -10.02 5.10
C VAL A 50 -3.53 -11.52 4.89
N PHE A 51 -2.46 -12.29 4.61
CA PHE A 51 -2.55 -13.73 4.32
C PHE A 51 -2.29 -14.65 5.52
N ASN A 52 -2.07 -14.10 6.72
CA ASN A 52 -2.10 -14.86 7.98
C ASN A 52 -3.50 -14.88 8.58
#